data_AF-A0A1H6CQ50-F1
#
_entry.id   AF-A0A1H6CQ50-F1
#
_cell.length_a   1.000
_cell.length_b   1.000
_cell.length_c   1.000
_cell.angle_alpha   90.00
_cell.angle_beta   90.00
_cell.angle_gamma   90.00
#
_symmetry.space_group_name_H-M   'P 1'
#
loop_
_entity.id
_entity.type
_entity.pdbx_description
1 polymer ?
#
loop_
_entity_poly.entity_id
_entity_poly.type
_entity_poly.pdbx_seq_one_letter_code
_entity_poly.pdbx_strand_id
1 'polypeptide(L)'
;MFFYDLQARGRATSTCRSYGMDLLRWFRFLWAIEVPWQRATRNEARDFCRWMLIAGKPTRSHWRQPDRPGGGTSTGEAYAPSVRAHCETVLRTFYDFHLEAGTGPIINPFPLDRQRRGGRAHAHHNPMDSYRNERAGLYRPRVPTRVPRSVPDAEFNEIFAKLSSNRDRALVAFYVSTGARASELLSVTQGGVDPGRQLITVIRKGSRELQELPASSDAFVWLRLYQAEMDGLIPTGRRQPLWWTLRRPVRPLTYHAVHRMFERAGQAAGSAATLHALRHTAAYRMAEDPDLPLTDVQLVLGHALLTTTQIYLTPGKEEVIRRVLAHHAEQVRQAAERKIPPPAPGYRPETLDVLFGRQAP
;
A
#
# COMPACT_ATOMS: atom_id res chain seq x y z
N MET A 1 -30.51 -4.45 -7.56
CA MET A 1 -30.00 -5.61 -8.32
C MET A 1 -28.48 -5.63 -8.44
N PHE A 2 -27.83 -4.57 -8.95
CA PHE A 2 -26.36 -4.55 -9.12
C PHE A 2 -25.53 -4.93 -7.88
N PHE A 3 -25.81 -4.35 -6.70
CA PHE A 3 -25.06 -4.72 -5.49
C PHE A 3 -25.31 -6.16 -5.02
N TYR A 4 -26.51 -6.71 -5.26
CA TYR A 4 -26.79 -8.11 -4.96
C TYR A 4 -26.00 -9.04 -5.87
N ASP A 5 -25.87 -8.72 -7.16
CA ASP A 5 -25.00 -9.47 -8.08
C ASP A 5 -23.52 -9.41 -7.63
N LEU A 6 -23.01 -8.23 -7.23
CA LEU A 6 -21.66 -8.13 -6.69
C LEU A 6 -21.46 -8.99 -5.43
N GLN A 7 -22.44 -9.00 -4.53
CA GLN A 7 -22.41 -9.84 -3.34
C GLN A 7 -22.46 -11.33 -3.69
N ALA A 8 -23.31 -11.72 -4.64
CA ALA A 8 -23.43 -13.10 -5.13
C ALA A 8 -22.12 -13.59 -5.78
N ARG A 9 -21.37 -12.68 -6.44
CA ARG A 9 -20.02 -12.93 -6.97
C ARG A 9 -18.91 -12.95 -5.88
N GLY A 10 -19.28 -12.96 -4.60
CA GLY A 10 -18.35 -13.02 -3.48
C GLY A 10 -17.55 -11.74 -3.26
N ARG A 11 -17.99 -10.58 -3.77
CA ARG A 11 -17.29 -9.31 -3.51
C ARG A 11 -17.48 -8.87 -2.06
N ALA A 12 -16.41 -8.38 -1.45
CA ALA A 12 -16.44 -7.92 -0.07
C ALA A 12 -17.36 -6.70 0.11
N THR A 13 -17.92 -6.53 1.31
CA THR A 13 -18.76 -5.37 1.67
C THR A 13 -18.04 -4.03 1.48
N SER A 14 -16.72 -4.00 1.68
CA SER A 14 -15.87 -2.84 1.40
C SER A 14 -15.83 -2.47 -0.09
N THR A 15 -15.83 -3.46 -0.98
CA THR A 15 -15.94 -3.27 -2.44
C THR A 15 -17.30 -2.70 -2.80
N CYS A 16 -18.40 -3.28 -2.29
CA CYS A 16 -19.75 -2.75 -2.51
C CYS A 16 -19.87 -1.30 -2.04
N ARG A 17 -19.32 -0.97 -0.87
CA ARG A 17 -19.29 0.41 -0.35
C ARG A 17 -18.49 1.34 -1.25
N SER A 18 -17.33 0.92 -1.73
CA SER A 18 -16.51 1.71 -2.66
C SER A 18 -17.28 2.01 -3.95
N TYR A 19 -17.87 0.97 -4.55
CA TYR A 19 -18.68 1.08 -5.76
C TYR A 19 -19.89 2.00 -5.55
N GLY A 20 -20.55 1.91 -4.39
CA GLY A 20 -21.63 2.81 -4.01
C GLY A 20 -21.20 4.27 -3.93
N MET A 21 -19.99 4.56 -3.44
CA MET A 21 -19.48 5.92 -3.40
C MET A 21 -19.15 6.50 -4.79
N ASP A 22 -18.70 5.67 -5.73
CA ASP A 22 -18.50 6.07 -7.13
C ASP A 22 -19.83 6.28 -7.86
N LEU A 23 -20.79 5.36 -7.69
CA LEU A 23 -22.13 5.46 -8.28
C LEU A 23 -22.90 6.67 -7.73
N LEU A 24 -22.80 6.94 -6.43
CA LEU A 24 -23.40 8.13 -5.83
C LEU A 24 -22.85 9.42 -6.45
N ARG A 25 -21.54 9.47 -6.75
CA ARG A 25 -20.93 10.62 -7.43
C ARG A 25 -21.50 10.79 -8.84
N TRP A 26 -21.60 9.70 -9.59
CA TRP A 26 -22.18 9.69 -10.94
C TRP A 26 -23.65 10.10 -10.95
N PHE A 27 -24.48 9.54 -10.07
CA PHE A 27 -25.90 9.88 -10.01
C PHE A 27 -26.14 11.33 -9.58
N ARG A 28 -25.31 11.88 -8.71
CA ARG A 28 -25.37 13.31 -8.36
C ARG A 28 -25.01 14.20 -9.55
N PHE A 29 -24.00 13.81 -10.33
CA PHE A 29 -23.65 14.53 -11.55
C PHE A 29 -24.79 14.50 -12.56
N LEU A 30 -25.34 13.31 -12.83
CA LEU A 30 -26.47 13.12 -13.72
C LEU A 30 -27.72 13.89 -13.30
N TRP A 31 -28.03 13.90 -12.00
CA TRP A 31 -29.12 14.71 -11.47
C TRP A 31 -28.86 16.20 -11.72
N ALA A 32 -27.65 16.70 -11.48
CA ALA A 32 -27.32 18.11 -11.70
C ALA A 32 -27.48 18.56 -13.17
N ILE A 33 -27.39 17.64 -14.13
CA ILE A 33 -27.60 17.91 -15.56
C ILE A 33 -28.97 17.40 -16.06
N GLU A 34 -29.84 16.96 -15.15
CA GLU A 34 -31.20 16.47 -15.43
C GLU A 34 -31.28 15.28 -16.41
N VAL A 35 -30.23 14.47 -16.48
CA VAL A 35 -30.19 13.27 -17.32
C VAL A 35 -30.44 12.02 -16.48
N PRO A 36 -31.51 11.24 -16.72
CA PRO A 36 -31.69 9.97 -16.03
C PRO A 36 -30.63 8.97 -16.47
N TRP A 37 -30.13 8.14 -15.54
CA TRP A 37 -29.00 7.24 -15.81
C TRP A 37 -29.25 6.24 -16.94
N GLN A 38 -30.52 5.87 -17.20
CA GLN A 38 -30.95 5.01 -18.29
C GLN A 38 -30.76 5.65 -19.67
N ARG A 39 -30.72 6.98 -19.74
CA ARG A 39 -30.55 7.75 -20.99
C ARG A 39 -29.15 8.35 -21.12
N ALA A 40 -28.26 8.11 -20.14
CA ALA A 40 -26.91 8.61 -20.21
C ALA A 40 -26.21 8.06 -21.47
N THR A 41 -25.50 8.95 -22.16
CA THR A 41 -24.73 8.63 -23.36
C THR A 41 -23.25 8.84 -23.09
N ARG A 42 -22.45 8.60 -24.13
CA ARG A 42 -21.01 8.86 -24.10
C ARG A 42 -20.67 10.33 -23.83
N ASN A 43 -21.56 11.27 -24.14
CA ASN A 43 -21.34 12.70 -23.87
C ASN A 43 -21.33 12.97 -22.35
N GLU A 44 -22.34 12.49 -21.62
CA GLU A 44 -22.41 12.67 -20.17
C GLU A 44 -21.25 11.95 -19.47
N ALA A 45 -20.84 10.78 -19.95
CA ALA A 45 -19.66 10.07 -19.43
C ALA A 45 -18.37 10.88 -19.62
N ARG A 46 -18.14 11.44 -20.83
CA ARG A 46 -17.01 12.32 -21.12
C ARG A 46 -17.04 13.53 -20.18
N ASP A 47 -18.18 14.18 -20.06
CA ASP A 47 -18.33 15.43 -19.33
C ASP A 47 -18.20 15.21 -17.82
N PHE A 48 -18.62 14.06 -17.30
CA PHE A 48 -18.33 13.65 -15.92
C PHE A 48 -16.84 13.41 -15.67
N CYS A 49 -16.15 12.72 -16.59
CA CYS A 49 -14.70 12.53 -16.47
C CYS A 49 -13.94 13.86 -16.53
N ARG A 50 -14.41 14.81 -17.36
CA ARG A 50 -13.92 16.20 -17.37
C ARG A 50 -14.26 16.92 -16.08
N TRP A 51 -15.48 16.80 -15.58
CA TRP A 51 -15.88 17.40 -14.31
C TRP A 51 -14.98 16.92 -13.17
N MET A 52 -14.64 15.63 -13.08
CA MET A 52 -13.70 15.13 -12.07
C MET A 52 -12.26 15.68 -12.20
N LEU A 53 -11.88 16.29 -13.34
CA LEU A 53 -10.59 16.97 -13.52
C LEU A 53 -10.58 18.38 -12.93
N ILE A 54 -11.74 19.04 -12.87
CA ILE A 54 -11.86 20.46 -12.47
C ILE A 54 -12.61 20.63 -11.14
N ALA A 55 -13.49 19.70 -10.80
CA ALA A 55 -14.25 19.74 -9.56
C ALA A 55 -13.35 19.42 -8.37
N GLY A 56 -13.28 20.35 -7.43
CA GLY A 56 -12.67 20.13 -6.13
C GLY A 56 -13.39 19.02 -5.36
N LYS A 57 -12.67 18.31 -4.50
CA LYS A 57 -13.28 17.35 -3.56
C LYS A 57 -14.33 18.08 -2.70
N PRO A 58 -15.57 17.54 -2.55
CA PRO A 58 -16.59 18.18 -1.74
C PRO A 58 -16.13 18.23 -0.28
N THR A 59 -16.05 19.43 0.27
CA THR A 59 -15.82 19.66 1.70
C THR A 59 -17.05 19.18 2.47
N ARG A 60 -16.88 18.19 3.33
CA ARG A 60 -17.92 17.83 4.30
C ARG A 60 -17.71 18.66 5.56
N SER A 61 -18.64 19.56 5.85
CA SER A 61 -18.72 20.21 7.15
C SER A 61 -18.85 19.13 8.22
N HIS A 62 -18.11 19.29 9.32
CA HIS A 62 -18.16 18.33 10.42
C HIS A 62 -19.53 18.41 11.09
N TRP A 63 -20.22 17.28 11.31
CA TRP A 63 -21.60 17.31 11.82
C TRP A 63 -21.77 17.98 13.20
N ARG A 64 -20.70 18.06 14.02
CA ARG A 64 -20.71 18.81 15.31
C ARG A 64 -20.34 20.28 15.17
N GLN A 65 -19.85 20.70 14.01
CA GLN A 65 -19.45 22.08 13.70
C GLN A 65 -19.87 22.38 12.25
N PRO A 66 -21.19 22.47 11.98
CA PRO A 66 -21.70 22.72 10.63
C PRO A 66 -21.21 24.04 10.04
N ASP A 67 -20.99 25.04 10.91
CA ASP A 67 -20.60 26.41 10.53
C ASP A 67 -19.08 26.64 10.41
N ARG A 68 -18.24 25.67 10.81
CA ARG A 68 -16.82 25.76 10.50
C ARG A 68 -16.57 25.19 9.10
N PRO A 69 -15.91 25.92 8.18
CA PRO A 69 -15.44 25.33 6.95
C PRO A 69 -14.58 24.12 7.33
N GLY A 70 -14.95 22.94 6.81
CA GLY A 70 -14.31 21.69 7.18
C GLY A 70 -12.80 21.79 6.96
N GLY A 71 -12.02 21.70 8.06
CA GLY A 71 -10.56 21.78 8.06
C GLY A 71 -9.90 20.55 7.43
N GLY A 72 -10.20 20.31 6.16
CA GLY A 72 -9.47 19.39 5.29
C GLY A 72 -8.65 20.19 4.31
N THR A 73 -7.35 19.95 4.28
CA THR A 73 -6.30 20.59 3.45
C THR A 73 -6.48 20.46 1.92
N SER A 74 -7.66 20.09 1.42
CA SER A 74 -7.89 19.82 -0.01
C SER A 74 -9.13 20.52 -0.58
N THR A 75 -9.46 21.71 -0.08
CA THR A 75 -10.45 22.57 -0.74
C THR A 75 -9.93 22.96 -2.13
N GLY A 76 -10.61 22.52 -3.19
CA GLY A 76 -10.28 22.88 -4.57
C GLY A 76 -9.34 21.92 -5.32
N GLU A 77 -8.81 20.88 -4.69
CA GLU A 77 -7.99 19.89 -5.42
C GLU A 77 -8.85 18.95 -6.27
N ALA A 78 -8.46 18.80 -7.53
CA ALA A 78 -9.02 17.81 -8.45
C ALA A 78 -8.93 16.38 -7.89
N TYR A 79 -9.83 15.50 -8.35
CA TYR A 79 -9.77 14.09 -7.98
C TYR A 79 -8.48 13.43 -8.48
N ALA A 80 -7.84 12.67 -7.60
CA ALA A 80 -6.61 11.96 -7.92
C ALA A 80 -6.81 10.99 -9.11
N PRO A 81 -5.78 10.77 -9.96
CA PRO A 81 -5.88 9.85 -11.11
C PRO A 81 -6.39 8.45 -10.74
N SER A 82 -5.98 7.92 -9.58
CA SER A 82 -6.43 6.63 -9.07
C SER A 82 -7.93 6.59 -8.75
N VAL A 83 -8.48 7.66 -8.17
CA VAL A 83 -9.92 7.77 -7.87
C VAL A 83 -10.73 7.80 -9.16
N ARG A 84 -10.29 8.59 -10.15
CA ARG A 84 -10.94 8.67 -11.46
C ARG A 84 -10.89 7.34 -12.21
N ALA A 85 -9.75 6.65 -12.18
CA ALA A 85 -9.61 5.32 -12.79
C ALA A 85 -10.49 4.26 -12.11
N HIS A 86 -10.62 4.31 -10.78
CA HIS A 86 -11.53 3.44 -10.05
C HIS A 86 -13.00 3.74 -10.41
N CYS A 87 -13.37 5.02 -10.39
CA CYS A 87 -14.71 5.47 -10.74
C CYS A 87 -15.12 5.05 -12.16
N GLU A 88 -14.26 5.27 -13.16
CA GLU A 88 -14.49 4.79 -14.53
C GLU A 88 -14.74 3.28 -14.56
N THR A 89 -13.94 2.49 -13.84
CA THR A 89 -14.11 1.02 -13.79
C THR A 89 -15.46 0.64 -13.22
N VAL A 90 -15.85 1.27 -12.11
CA VAL A 90 -17.14 0.99 -11.47
C VAL A 90 -18.29 1.33 -12.40
N LEU A 91 -18.25 2.49 -13.04
CA LEU A 91 -19.32 2.94 -13.95
C LEU A 91 -19.40 2.05 -15.18
N ARG A 92 -18.26 1.67 -15.76
CA ARG A 92 -18.24 0.71 -16.86
C ARG A 92 -18.86 -0.61 -16.46
N THR A 93 -18.46 -1.19 -15.32
CA THR A 93 -19.03 -2.46 -14.81
C THR A 93 -20.52 -2.34 -14.47
N PHE A 94 -20.95 -1.20 -13.94
CA PHE A 94 -22.37 -0.93 -13.67
C PHE A 94 -23.19 -0.90 -14.96
N TYR A 95 -22.72 -0.18 -15.98
CA TYR A 95 -23.41 -0.12 -17.26
C TYR A 95 -23.30 -1.42 -18.07
N ASP A 96 -22.22 -2.18 -17.96
CA ASP A 96 -22.10 -3.53 -18.53
C ASP A 96 -23.19 -4.45 -17.94
N PHE A 97 -23.36 -4.43 -16.61
CA PHE A 97 -24.42 -5.20 -15.93
C PHE A 97 -25.82 -4.78 -16.41
N HIS A 98 -26.09 -3.49 -16.52
CA HIS A 98 -27.42 -3.00 -16.93
C HIS A 98 -27.70 -3.17 -18.43
N LEU A 99 -26.66 -3.23 -19.26
CA LEU A 99 -26.75 -3.60 -20.67
C LEU A 99 -27.14 -5.09 -20.82
N GLU A 100 -26.48 -5.98 -20.07
CA GLU A 100 -26.81 -7.41 -20.02
C GLU A 100 -28.22 -7.66 -19.48
N ALA A 101 -28.63 -6.91 -18.45
CA ALA A 101 -29.96 -7.03 -17.85
C ALA A 101 -31.08 -6.32 -18.64
N GLY A 102 -30.77 -5.63 -19.74
CA GLY A 102 -31.76 -4.90 -20.54
C GLY A 102 -32.46 -3.73 -19.83
N THR A 103 -31.85 -3.17 -18.78
CA THR A 103 -32.45 -2.13 -17.92
C THR A 103 -31.75 -0.78 -18.05
N GLY A 104 -30.68 -0.70 -18.82
CA GLY A 104 -29.88 0.51 -19.05
C GLY A 104 -29.97 1.05 -20.48
N PRO A 105 -29.09 2.00 -20.83
CA PRO A 105 -28.97 2.50 -22.19
C PRO A 105 -28.54 1.38 -23.16
N ILE A 106 -28.91 1.52 -24.44
CA ILE A 106 -28.59 0.57 -25.52
C ILE A 106 -27.07 0.40 -25.71
N ILE A 107 -26.28 1.40 -25.31
CA ILE A 107 -24.83 1.41 -25.41
C ILE A 107 -24.26 1.79 -24.04
N ASN A 108 -23.19 1.09 -23.61
CA ASN A 108 -22.45 1.48 -22.42
C ASN A 108 -21.81 2.88 -22.60
N PRO A 109 -22.15 3.88 -21.76
CA PRO A 109 -21.55 5.22 -21.79
C PRO A 109 -20.04 5.25 -21.54
N PHE A 110 -19.51 4.23 -20.86
CA PHE A 110 -18.10 4.04 -20.52
C PHE A 110 -17.50 2.86 -21.31
N PRO A 111 -17.36 2.94 -22.64
CA PRO A 111 -16.87 1.83 -23.44
C PRO A 111 -15.37 1.55 -23.19
N LEU A 112 -14.94 0.34 -23.56
CA LEU A 112 -13.52 0.02 -23.68
C LEU A 112 -12.86 0.81 -24.82
N ASP A 113 -11.58 1.11 -24.65
CA ASP A 113 -10.78 1.74 -25.70
C ASP A 113 -10.59 0.79 -26.89
N ARG A 114 -11.13 1.16 -28.06
CA ARG A 114 -11.09 0.36 -29.29
C ARG A 114 -9.66 0.22 -29.84
N GLN A 115 -8.77 1.19 -29.59
CA GLN A 115 -7.38 1.09 -30.04
C GLN A 115 -6.63 -0.03 -29.30
N ARG A 116 -7.09 -0.40 -28.11
CA ARG A 116 -6.52 -1.49 -27.30
C ARG A 116 -7.17 -2.86 -27.58
N ARG A 117 -8.08 -2.94 -28.56
CA ARG A 117 -8.74 -4.21 -28.98
C ARG A 117 -7.94 -4.98 -30.04
N GLY A 118 -6.96 -4.35 -30.69
CA GLY A 118 -6.43 -4.80 -31.99
C GLY A 118 -5.45 -5.98 -32.01
N GLY A 119 -5.10 -6.58 -30.87
CA GLY A 119 -4.10 -7.67 -30.81
C GLY A 119 -4.50 -8.82 -29.91
N ARG A 120 -3.85 -9.99 -30.11
CA ARG A 120 -3.91 -11.09 -29.14
C ARG A 120 -3.32 -10.59 -27.83
N ALA A 121 -4.04 -10.82 -26.74
CA ALA A 121 -3.57 -10.31 -25.47
C ALA A 121 -2.21 -10.91 -25.11
N HIS A 122 -1.28 -10.04 -24.69
CA HIS A 122 0.06 -10.40 -24.26
C HIS A 122 0.95 -11.02 -25.36
N ALA A 123 0.63 -10.79 -26.64
CA ALA A 123 1.35 -11.40 -27.77
C ALA A 123 2.88 -11.13 -27.76
N HIS A 124 3.31 -10.00 -27.20
CA HIS A 124 4.73 -9.62 -27.07
C HIS A 124 5.11 -9.36 -25.60
N HIS A 125 4.47 -10.04 -24.67
CA HIS A 125 4.74 -9.84 -23.26
C HIS A 125 6.10 -10.44 -22.88
N ASN A 126 6.98 -9.59 -22.34
CA ASN A 126 8.20 -10.04 -21.70
C ASN A 126 7.84 -10.87 -20.45
N PRO A 127 8.29 -12.13 -20.32
CA PRO A 127 8.04 -12.96 -19.14
C PRO A 127 8.53 -12.34 -17.81
N MET A 128 9.49 -11.42 -17.88
CA MET A 128 10.00 -10.69 -16.72
C MET A 128 9.12 -9.49 -16.31
N ASP A 129 8.22 -9.04 -17.20
CA ASP A 129 7.29 -7.97 -16.89
C ASP A 129 6.04 -8.54 -16.20
N SER A 130 5.34 -7.69 -15.45
CA SER A 130 4.01 -8.06 -14.94
C SER A 130 2.95 -7.96 -16.05
N TYR A 131 2.03 -8.92 -16.09
CA TYR A 131 0.85 -8.88 -16.96
C TYR A 131 0.05 -7.59 -16.70
N ARG A 132 -0.18 -6.79 -17.75
CA ARG A 132 -0.96 -5.55 -17.69
C ARG A 132 -2.38 -5.80 -18.18
N ASN A 133 -3.39 -5.21 -17.55
CA ASN A 133 -4.74 -5.24 -18.10
C ASN A 133 -4.78 -4.48 -19.42
N GLU A 134 -4.84 -5.20 -20.54
CA GLU A 134 -4.83 -4.60 -21.88
C GLU A 134 -6.16 -3.95 -22.24
N ARG A 135 -7.26 -4.47 -21.68
CA ARG A 135 -8.60 -3.88 -21.81
C ARG A 135 -8.76 -2.74 -20.81
N ALA A 136 -8.40 -1.53 -21.22
CA ALA A 136 -8.65 -0.31 -20.46
C ALA A 136 -9.91 0.41 -20.95
N GLY A 137 -10.62 1.07 -20.04
CA GLY A 137 -11.71 1.96 -20.39
C GLY A 137 -11.23 3.19 -21.14
N LEU A 138 -12.04 3.68 -22.07
CA LEU A 138 -11.72 4.83 -22.90
C LEU A 138 -11.37 6.09 -22.08
N TYR A 139 -12.09 6.32 -20.97
CA TYR A 139 -11.90 7.48 -20.11
C TYR A 139 -10.99 7.22 -18.91
N ARG A 140 -10.35 6.04 -18.85
CA ARG A 140 -9.49 5.68 -17.73
C ARG A 140 -8.18 6.46 -17.82
N PRO A 141 -7.86 7.33 -16.84
CA PRO A 141 -6.61 8.07 -16.87
C PRO A 141 -5.43 7.13 -16.62
N ARG A 142 -4.26 7.51 -17.16
CA ARG A 142 -2.99 6.90 -16.77
C ARG A 142 -2.73 7.22 -15.30
N VAL A 143 -2.62 6.18 -14.47
CA VAL A 143 -2.26 6.33 -13.06
C VAL A 143 -0.73 6.23 -12.98
N PRO A 144 -0.03 7.28 -12.50
CA PRO A 144 1.41 7.19 -12.31
C PRO A 144 1.70 6.16 -11.20
N THR A 145 2.69 5.30 -11.45
CA THR A 145 3.22 4.39 -10.42
C THR A 145 3.88 5.24 -9.35
N ARG A 146 3.45 5.10 -8.09
CA ARG A 146 4.08 5.77 -6.95
C ARG A 146 4.97 4.78 -6.24
N VAL A 147 6.20 5.21 -5.93
CA VAL A 147 7.08 4.45 -5.05
C VAL A 147 6.46 4.47 -3.64
N PRO A 148 6.31 3.29 -2.99
CA PRO A 148 5.88 3.25 -1.60
C PRO A 148 6.78 4.13 -0.73
N ARG A 149 6.19 4.92 0.18
CA ARG A 149 6.96 5.76 1.10
C ARG A 149 7.13 5.02 2.42
N SER A 150 8.37 4.78 2.83
CA SER A 150 8.72 4.41 4.21
C SER A 150 8.70 5.66 5.11
N VAL A 151 8.53 5.41 6.40
CA VAL A 151 8.69 6.42 7.46
C VAL A 151 10.13 6.34 7.97
N PRO A 152 10.94 7.42 7.86
CA PRO A 152 12.28 7.48 8.44
C PRO A 152 12.25 7.26 9.96
N ASP A 153 13.34 6.73 10.53
CA ASP A 153 13.40 6.36 11.95
C ASP A 153 13.19 7.56 12.88
N ALA A 154 13.76 8.72 12.55
CA ALA A 154 13.55 9.95 13.31
C ALA A 154 12.06 10.38 13.33
N GLU A 155 11.40 10.33 12.16
CA GLU A 155 9.96 10.64 12.05
C GLU A 155 9.11 9.60 12.79
N PHE A 156 9.47 8.32 12.72
CA PHE A 156 8.80 7.24 13.45
C PHE A 156 8.91 7.45 14.97
N ASN A 157 10.10 7.78 15.47
CA ASN A 157 10.33 8.01 16.90
C ASN A 157 9.50 9.18 17.43
N GLU A 158 9.41 10.29 16.66
CA GLU A 158 8.55 11.41 17.00
C GLU A 158 7.08 11.01 17.08
N ILE A 159 6.57 10.30 16.06
CA ILE A 159 5.18 9.79 16.06
C ILE A 159 4.95 8.88 17.27
N PHE A 160 5.88 7.96 17.52
CA PHE A 160 5.78 6.97 18.60
C PHE A 160 5.74 7.65 19.98
N ALA A 161 6.57 8.68 20.17
CA ALA A 161 6.58 9.48 21.39
C ALA A 161 5.27 10.23 21.65
N LYS A 162 4.52 10.60 20.60
CA LYS A 162 3.20 11.25 20.74
C LYS A 162 2.05 10.27 21.02
N LEU A 163 2.29 8.95 21.01
CA LEU A 163 1.26 7.97 21.37
C LEU A 163 0.99 8.02 22.88
N SER A 164 -0.27 8.25 23.26
CA SER A 164 -0.65 8.52 24.64
C SER A 164 -1.04 7.29 25.46
N SER A 165 -1.07 6.10 24.86
CA SER A 165 -1.45 4.87 25.56
C SER A 165 -0.57 3.69 25.17
N ASN A 166 -0.39 2.75 26.10
CA ASN A 166 0.37 1.53 25.86
C ASN A 166 -0.30 0.63 24.80
N ARG A 167 -1.63 0.66 24.70
CA ARG A 167 -2.37 0.05 23.58
C ARG A 167 -1.90 0.57 22.22
N ASP A 168 -1.82 1.89 22.08
CA ASP A 168 -1.50 2.53 20.81
C ASP A 168 -0.02 2.28 20.45
N ARG A 169 0.88 2.32 21.44
CA ARG A 169 2.29 1.93 21.29
C ARG A 169 2.43 0.48 20.86
N ALA A 170 1.74 -0.45 21.53
CA ALA A 170 1.73 -1.86 21.17
C ALA A 170 1.27 -2.06 19.73
N LEU A 171 0.13 -1.45 19.34
CA LEU A 171 -0.37 -1.52 17.97
C LEU A 171 0.68 -1.05 16.96
N VAL A 172 1.23 0.15 17.13
CA VAL A 172 2.21 0.72 16.20
C VAL A 172 3.50 -0.12 16.15
N ALA A 173 3.96 -0.65 17.28
CA ALA A 173 5.09 -1.57 17.33
C ALA A 173 4.82 -2.88 16.55
N PHE A 174 3.62 -3.46 16.67
CA PHE A 174 3.23 -4.62 15.84
C PHE A 174 3.13 -4.26 14.35
N TYR A 175 2.61 -3.08 13.99
CA TYR A 175 2.55 -2.66 12.58
C TYR A 175 3.93 -2.61 11.93
N VAL A 176 4.89 -1.97 12.58
CA VAL A 176 6.21 -1.73 12.01
C VAL A 176 7.12 -2.96 12.07
N SER A 177 6.82 -3.94 12.93
CA SER A 177 7.59 -5.20 13.02
C SER A 177 7.01 -6.33 12.15
N THR A 178 5.68 -6.51 12.12
CA THR A 178 5.05 -7.63 11.40
C THR A 178 4.82 -7.34 9.92
N GLY A 179 4.75 -6.06 9.55
CA GLY A 179 4.30 -5.62 8.24
C GLY A 179 2.84 -5.98 7.91
N ALA A 180 2.04 -6.46 8.86
CA ALA A 180 0.65 -6.84 8.63
C ALA A 180 -0.24 -5.64 8.24
N ARG A 181 -1.31 -5.88 7.47
CA ARG A 181 -2.31 -4.84 7.21
C ARG A 181 -3.09 -4.53 8.47
N ALA A 182 -3.64 -3.33 8.52
CA ALA A 182 -4.41 -2.88 9.67
C ALA A 182 -5.62 -3.74 10.01
N SER A 183 -6.35 -4.19 8.99
CA SER A 183 -7.46 -5.13 9.18
C SER A 183 -7.00 -6.51 9.67
N GLU A 184 -5.78 -6.92 9.35
CA GLU A 184 -5.21 -8.22 9.74
C GLU A 184 -4.78 -8.15 11.22
N LEU A 185 -4.09 -7.09 11.66
CA LEU A 185 -3.76 -6.90 13.09
C LEU A 185 -4.99 -6.77 13.99
N LEU A 186 -6.06 -6.14 13.48
CA LEU A 186 -7.31 -6.03 14.24
C LEU A 186 -8.07 -7.36 14.35
N SER A 187 -7.68 -8.39 13.58
CA SER A 187 -8.26 -9.73 13.68
C SER A 187 -7.59 -10.62 14.74
N VAL A 188 -6.48 -10.18 15.33
CA VAL A 188 -5.76 -10.93 16.36
C VAL A 188 -6.68 -11.11 17.58
N THR A 189 -6.69 -12.34 18.09
CA THR A 189 -7.44 -12.72 19.28
C THR A 189 -6.50 -12.89 20.46
N GLN A 190 -7.01 -12.82 21.70
CA GLN A 190 -6.20 -13.03 22.90
C GLN A 190 -5.48 -14.37 22.90
N GLY A 191 -6.10 -15.44 22.36
CA GLY A 191 -5.47 -16.76 22.24
C GLY A 191 -4.55 -16.93 21.03
N GLY A 192 -4.49 -15.93 20.14
CA GLY A 192 -3.61 -15.93 18.97
C GLY A 192 -2.28 -15.22 19.21
N VAL A 193 -1.94 -14.89 20.45
CA VAL A 193 -0.67 -14.25 20.83
C VAL A 193 0.20 -15.29 21.53
N ASP A 194 1.42 -15.48 21.03
CA ASP A 194 2.44 -16.31 21.64
C ASP A 194 3.71 -15.48 21.86
N PRO A 195 3.86 -14.82 23.02
CA PRO A 195 5.06 -14.04 23.33
C PRO A 195 6.33 -14.89 23.43
N GLY A 196 6.22 -16.20 23.75
CA GLY A 196 7.37 -17.09 23.89
C GLY A 196 8.02 -17.40 22.55
N ARG A 197 7.19 -17.58 21.51
CA ARG A 197 7.66 -17.72 20.11
C ARG A 197 7.76 -16.39 19.36
N GLN A 198 7.38 -15.27 19.99
CA GLN A 198 7.25 -13.94 19.39
C GLN A 198 6.31 -13.91 18.17
N LEU A 199 5.19 -14.65 18.25
CA LEU A 199 4.23 -14.79 17.16
C LEU A 199 2.87 -14.17 17.50
N ILE A 200 2.22 -13.64 16.48
CA ILE A 200 0.79 -13.31 16.50
C ILE A 200 0.08 -13.99 15.34
N THR A 201 -1.13 -14.49 15.58
CA THR A 201 -1.97 -15.11 14.55
C THR A 201 -2.95 -14.08 14.01
N VAL A 202 -2.88 -13.84 12.70
CA VAL A 202 -3.78 -12.94 11.97
C VAL A 202 -4.65 -13.71 10.97
N ILE A 203 -5.80 -13.15 10.62
CA ILE A 203 -6.62 -13.60 9.49
C ILE A 203 -6.23 -12.77 8.26
N ARG A 204 -5.74 -13.43 7.22
CA ARG A 204 -5.25 -12.79 5.99
C ARG A 204 -6.39 -12.16 5.20
N LYS A 205 -6.21 -10.91 4.75
CA LYS A 205 -7.20 -10.23 3.92
C LYS A 205 -7.26 -10.91 2.54
N GLY A 206 -8.44 -11.39 2.15
CA GLY A 206 -8.64 -12.07 0.87
C GLY A 206 -8.82 -13.57 1.08
N SER A 207 -7.72 -14.31 1.31
CA SER A 207 -7.77 -15.78 1.51
C SER A 207 -8.52 -16.19 2.78
N ARG A 208 -8.55 -15.32 3.80
CA ARG A 208 -9.12 -15.59 5.13
C ARG A 208 -8.45 -16.74 5.88
N GLU A 209 -7.25 -17.12 5.47
CA GLU A 209 -6.42 -18.09 6.17
C GLU A 209 -5.85 -17.48 7.46
N LEU A 210 -5.60 -18.34 8.44
CA LEU A 210 -4.85 -18.00 9.63
C LEU A 210 -3.36 -18.09 9.33
N GLN A 211 -2.61 -17.07 9.70
CA GLN A 211 -1.16 -17.05 9.53
C GLN A 211 -0.50 -16.53 10.81
N GLU A 212 0.49 -17.26 11.31
CA GLU A 212 1.41 -16.78 12.35
C GLU A 212 2.39 -15.78 11.73
N LEU A 213 2.55 -14.61 12.36
CA LEU A 213 3.48 -13.58 11.95
C LEU A 213 4.45 -13.28 13.10
N PRO A 214 5.77 -13.22 12.82
CA PRO A 214 6.74 -12.78 13.79
C PRO A 214 6.58 -11.28 14.06
N ALA A 215 6.84 -10.89 15.31
CA ALA A 215 6.88 -9.49 15.74
C ALA A 215 8.10 -9.26 16.62
N SER A 216 8.51 -8.00 16.76
CA SER A 216 9.64 -7.65 17.63
C SER A 216 9.31 -7.92 19.10
N SER A 217 10.33 -8.27 19.89
CA SER A 217 10.21 -8.42 21.34
C SER A 217 9.64 -7.16 22.01
N ASP A 218 10.03 -5.97 21.55
CA ASP A 218 9.50 -4.68 22.03
C ASP A 218 7.97 -4.57 21.86
N ALA A 219 7.41 -5.08 20.75
CA ALA A 219 5.96 -5.07 20.55
C ALA A 219 5.22 -5.87 21.63
N PHE A 220 5.81 -6.98 22.10
CA PHE A 220 5.26 -7.78 23.20
C PHE A 220 5.43 -7.12 24.57
N VAL A 221 6.48 -6.32 24.78
CA VAL A 221 6.64 -5.51 26.00
C VAL A 221 5.47 -4.52 26.12
N TRP A 222 5.22 -3.74 25.07
CA TRP A 222 4.08 -2.81 25.04
C TRP A 222 2.74 -3.53 25.16
N LEU A 223 2.62 -4.72 24.55
CA LEU A 223 1.42 -5.54 24.68
C LEU A 223 1.16 -5.94 26.14
N ARG A 224 2.20 -6.34 26.86
CA ARG A 224 2.07 -6.73 28.27
C ARG A 224 1.63 -5.56 29.14
N LEU A 225 2.19 -4.37 28.92
CA LEU A 225 1.78 -3.15 29.60
C LEU A 225 0.30 -2.82 29.32
N TYR A 226 -0.11 -2.91 28.05
CA TYR A 226 -1.51 -2.74 27.66
C TYR A 226 -2.44 -3.76 28.33
N GLN A 227 -2.07 -5.03 28.37
CA GLN A 227 -2.88 -6.08 29.01
C GLN A 227 -3.05 -5.85 30.51
N ALA A 228 -2.00 -5.39 31.19
CA ALA A 228 -2.07 -5.04 32.61
C ALA A 228 -3.02 -3.86 32.86
N GLU A 229 -3.03 -2.83 32.00
CA GLU A 229 -3.94 -1.68 32.11
C GLU A 229 -5.41 -2.05 31.87
N MET A 230 -5.67 -3.05 31.01
CA MET A 230 -7.03 -3.47 30.67
C MET A 230 -7.55 -4.63 31.52
N ASP A 231 -6.75 -5.12 32.48
CA ASP A 231 -7.14 -6.24 33.32
C ASP A 231 -8.41 -5.91 34.12
N GLY A 232 -9.34 -6.87 34.15
CA GLY A 232 -10.69 -6.67 34.72
C GLY A 232 -11.60 -5.69 33.97
N LEU A 233 -11.13 -4.99 32.93
CA LEU A 233 -11.93 -4.02 32.15
C LEU A 233 -12.52 -4.61 30.87
N ILE A 234 -11.89 -5.63 30.30
CA ILE A 234 -12.30 -6.28 29.06
C ILE A 234 -12.66 -7.75 29.29
N PRO A 235 -13.54 -8.34 28.44
CA PRO A 235 -13.79 -9.77 28.48
C PRO A 235 -12.50 -10.58 28.25
N THR A 236 -12.30 -11.62 29.05
CA THR A 236 -11.21 -12.57 28.88
C THR A 236 -11.68 -13.80 28.11
N GLY A 237 -10.83 -14.32 27.23
CA GLY A 237 -11.10 -15.57 26.52
C GLY A 237 -10.33 -15.70 25.21
N ARG A 238 -9.93 -16.94 24.86
CA ARG A 238 -9.07 -17.22 23.68
C ARG A 238 -9.60 -16.62 22.37
N ARG A 239 -10.93 -16.56 22.21
CA ARG A 239 -11.60 -16.05 20.99
C ARG A 239 -11.94 -14.55 21.07
N GLN A 240 -11.70 -13.90 22.20
CA GLN A 240 -11.95 -12.47 22.34
C GLN A 240 -10.95 -11.67 21.50
N PRO A 241 -11.35 -10.54 20.89
CA PRO A 241 -10.43 -9.64 20.22
C PRO A 241 -9.29 -9.21 21.15
N LEU A 242 -8.08 -9.04 20.60
CA LEU A 242 -6.96 -8.53 21.38
C LEU A 242 -7.11 -7.03 21.67
N TRP A 243 -7.61 -6.25 20.69
CA TRP A 243 -7.60 -4.80 20.73
C TRP A 243 -8.95 -4.21 21.09
N TRP A 244 -9.00 -3.43 22.17
CA TRP A 244 -10.22 -2.79 22.67
C TRP A 244 -10.10 -1.27 22.76
N THR A 245 -11.24 -0.58 22.81
CA THR A 245 -11.29 0.87 23.07
C THR A 245 -10.99 1.17 24.53
N LEU A 246 -10.23 2.25 24.79
CA LEU A 246 -9.87 2.67 26.16
C LEU A 246 -11.05 3.35 26.90
N ARG A 247 -12.01 3.93 26.18
CA ARG A 247 -13.16 4.63 26.77
C ARG A 247 -14.29 3.65 27.03
N ARG A 248 -14.97 3.81 28.17
CA ARG A 248 -16.20 3.08 28.52
C ARG A 248 -17.41 3.61 27.71
N PRO A 249 -18.36 2.74 27.30
CA PRO A 249 -18.28 1.29 27.36
C PRO A 249 -17.20 0.76 26.40
N VAL A 250 -16.39 -0.20 26.86
CA VAL A 250 -15.31 -0.77 26.05
C VAL A 250 -15.91 -1.58 24.90
N ARG A 251 -15.32 -1.44 23.71
CA ARG A 251 -15.74 -2.14 22.49
C ARG A 251 -14.51 -2.63 21.73
N PRO A 252 -14.65 -3.66 20.88
CA PRO A 252 -13.57 -4.05 19.98
C PRO A 252 -13.10 -2.86 19.13
N LEU A 253 -11.79 -2.73 18.98
CA LEU A 253 -11.19 -1.60 18.26
C LEU A 253 -11.48 -1.73 16.77
N THR A 254 -11.92 -0.63 16.15
CA THR A 254 -12.24 -0.59 14.73
C THR A 254 -11.10 -0.02 13.90
N TYR A 255 -11.03 -0.37 12.61
CA TYR A 255 -10.07 0.21 11.67
C TYR A 255 -10.10 1.74 11.66
N HIS A 256 -11.30 2.33 11.71
CA HIS A 256 -11.44 3.78 11.74
C HIS A 256 -10.86 4.39 13.01
N ALA A 257 -11.02 3.74 14.17
CA ALA A 257 -10.44 4.21 15.42
C ALA A 257 -8.90 4.18 15.39
N VAL A 258 -8.29 3.12 14.83
CA VAL A 258 -6.82 3.07 14.65
C VAL A 258 -6.35 4.15 13.69
N HIS A 259 -7.04 4.32 12.55
CA HIS A 259 -6.70 5.35 11.57
C HIS A 259 -6.73 6.75 12.20
N ARG A 260 -7.81 7.09 12.92
CA ARG A 260 -7.95 8.37 13.63
C ARG A 260 -6.95 8.53 14.77
N MET A 261 -6.54 7.44 15.41
CA MET A 261 -5.48 7.48 16.41
C MET A 261 -4.14 7.85 15.76
N PHE A 262 -3.76 7.16 14.69
CA PHE A 262 -2.48 7.40 14.01
C PHE A 262 -2.44 8.78 13.35
N GLU A 263 -3.54 9.24 12.75
CA GLU A 263 -3.64 10.61 12.22
C GLU A 263 -3.38 11.67 13.30
N ARG A 264 -3.94 11.50 14.50
CA ARG A 264 -3.73 12.45 15.61
C ARG A 264 -2.27 12.44 16.08
N ALA A 265 -1.66 11.26 16.18
CA ALA A 265 -0.25 11.13 16.55
C ALA A 265 0.66 11.75 15.50
N GLY A 266 0.41 11.49 14.21
CA GLY A 266 1.14 12.09 13.09
C GLY A 266 1.01 13.62 13.08
N GLN A 267 -0.20 14.16 13.26
CA GLN A 267 -0.42 15.60 13.37
C GLN A 267 0.34 16.23 14.54
N ALA A 268 0.34 15.59 15.70
CA ALA A 268 1.08 16.05 16.87
C ALA A 268 2.61 15.98 16.69
N ALA A 269 3.09 15.12 15.80
CA ALA A 269 4.50 14.98 15.43
C ALA A 269 4.89 15.82 14.19
N GLY A 270 3.97 16.57 13.58
CA GLY A 270 4.22 17.30 12.33
C GLY A 270 4.44 16.38 11.11
N SER A 271 4.02 15.12 11.20
CA SER A 271 4.22 14.09 10.18
C SER A 271 3.02 13.94 9.24
N ALA A 272 3.31 13.69 7.97
CA ALA A 272 2.34 13.31 6.94
C ALA A 272 2.27 11.78 6.71
N ALA A 273 2.90 10.99 7.58
CA ALA A 273 2.87 9.54 7.53
C ALA A 273 1.44 9.03 7.70
N THR A 274 1.12 7.97 6.98
CA THR A 274 -0.16 7.28 7.10
C THR A 274 0.05 5.93 7.75
N LEU A 275 -1.01 5.34 8.31
CA LEU A 275 -0.92 4.03 8.95
C LEU A 275 -0.37 2.95 8.00
N HIS A 276 -0.67 3.06 6.69
CA HIS A 276 -0.14 2.13 5.69
C HIS A 276 1.35 2.31 5.42
N ALA A 277 1.91 3.51 5.69
CA ALA A 277 3.34 3.76 5.57
C ALA A 277 4.14 2.89 6.53
N LEU A 278 3.62 2.55 7.72
CA LEU A 278 4.28 1.62 8.65
C LEU A 278 4.52 0.24 8.02
N ARG A 279 3.56 -0.27 7.25
CA ARG A 279 3.73 -1.52 6.51
C ARG A 279 4.81 -1.39 5.44
N HIS A 280 4.87 -0.26 4.75
CA HIS A 280 5.94 -0.01 3.79
C HIS A 280 7.30 0.07 4.49
N THR A 281 7.39 0.74 5.64
CA THR A 281 8.62 0.76 6.47
C THR A 281 9.06 -0.65 6.83
N ALA A 282 8.15 -1.50 7.35
CA ALA A 282 8.46 -2.88 7.68
C ALA A 282 8.95 -3.66 6.45
N ALA A 283 8.27 -3.48 5.32
CA ALA A 283 8.63 -4.15 4.07
C ALA A 283 9.99 -3.72 3.52
N TYR A 284 10.33 -2.43 3.58
CA TYR A 284 11.66 -1.93 3.19
C TYR A 284 12.73 -2.48 4.12
N ARG A 285 12.55 -2.39 5.44
CA ARG A 285 13.52 -2.92 6.41
C ARG A 285 13.80 -4.41 6.19
N MET A 286 12.74 -5.20 5.98
CA MET A 286 12.88 -6.63 5.67
C MET A 286 13.54 -6.88 4.31
N ALA A 287 13.24 -6.08 3.28
CA ALA A 287 13.80 -6.27 1.95
C ALA A 287 15.25 -5.76 1.81
N GLU A 288 15.67 -4.85 2.68
CA GLU A 288 17.04 -4.32 2.75
C GLU A 288 17.98 -5.19 3.60
N ASP A 289 17.42 -6.09 4.42
CA ASP A 289 18.19 -7.04 5.23
C ASP A 289 18.86 -8.11 4.33
N PRO A 290 20.20 -8.17 4.28
CA PRO A 290 20.92 -9.14 3.46
C PRO A 290 20.63 -10.60 3.82
N ASP A 291 20.25 -10.86 5.08
CA ASP A 291 20.03 -12.21 5.60
C ASP A 291 18.59 -12.68 5.42
N LEU A 292 17.69 -11.79 4.94
CA LEU A 292 16.28 -12.09 4.76
C LEU A 292 15.91 -12.20 3.27
N PRO A 293 15.70 -13.41 2.73
CA PRO A 293 15.36 -13.55 1.32
C PRO A 293 13.99 -12.97 0.99
N LEU A 294 13.83 -12.42 -0.21
CA LEU A 294 12.60 -11.76 -0.66
C LEU A 294 11.36 -12.68 -0.60
N THR A 295 11.55 -14.00 -0.70
CA THR A 295 10.49 -15.01 -0.56
C THR A 295 9.89 -15.00 0.85
N ASP A 296 10.70 -14.78 1.87
CA ASP A 296 10.26 -14.74 3.26
C ASP A 296 9.51 -13.43 3.52
N VAL A 297 10.02 -12.34 2.97
CA VAL A 297 9.32 -11.05 2.96
C VAL A 297 7.96 -11.17 2.26
N GLN A 298 7.89 -11.88 1.13
CA GLN A 298 6.64 -12.16 0.42
C GLN A 298 5.66 -12.94 1.30
N LEU A 299 6.14 -13.95 2.02
CA LEU A 299 5.34 -14.78 2.92
C LEU A 299 4.78 -13.96 4.09
N VAL A 300 5.63 -13.19 4.79
CA VAL A 300 5.24 -12.30 5.91
C VAL A 300 4.22 -11.25 5.45
N LEU A 301 4.52 -10.58 4.33
CA LEU A 301 3.61 -9.62 3.72
C LEU A 301 2.38 -10.30 3.09
N GLY A 302 2.39 -11.63 2.92
CA GLY A 302 1.41 -12.46 2.22
C GLY A 302 0.94 -11.82 0.92
N HIS A 303 1.91 -11.58 0.05
CA HIS A 303 1.71 -11.18 -1.33
C HIS A 303 1.55 -12.42 -2.21
N ALA A 304 0.55 -12.43 -3.07
CA ALA A 304 0.31 -13.56 -3.97
C ALA A 304 1.39 -13.71 -5.05
N LEU A 305 2.02 -12.59 -5.45
CA LEU A 305 3.04 -12.56 -6.49
C LEU A 305 4.30 -11.88 -5.95
N LEU A 306 5.47 -12.49 -6.23
CA LEU A 306 6.77 -11.93 -5.86
C LEU A 306 7.00 -10.55 -6.48
N THR A 307 6.46 -10.29 -7.68
CA THR A 307 6.51 -8.97 -8.35
C THR A 307 5.88 -7.86 -7.52
N THR A 308 4.93 -8.18 -6.62
CA THR A 308 4.35 -7.20 -5.69
C THR A 308 5.31 -6.86 -4.55
N THR A 309 6.22 -7.77 -4.20
CA THR A 309 7.24 -7.56 -3.16
C THR A 309 8.48 -6.87 -3.75
N GLN A 310 8.82 -7.12 -5.02
CA GLN A 310 9.95 -6.50 -5.72
C GLN A 310 9.90 -4.96 -5.74
N ILE A 311 8.73 -4.35 -5.54
CA ILE A 311 8.61 -2.89 -5.44
C ILE A 311 9.45 -2.30 -4.29
N TYR A 312 9.80 -3.09 -3.27
CA TYR A 312 10.63 -2.67 -2.14
C TYR A 312 12.13 -2.83 -2.41
N LEU A 313 12.51 -3.53 -3.47
CA LEU A 313 13.91 -3.67 -3.89
C LEU A 313 14.37 -2.54 -4.80
N THR A 314 13.47 -1.68 -5.28
CA THR A 314 13.83 -0.62 -6.23
C THR A 314 14.56 0.49 -5.48
N PRO A 315 15.89 0.62 -5.61
CA PRO A 315 16.62 1.65 -4.92
C PRO A 315 16.38 2.99 -5.63
N GLY A 316 16.49 4.10 -4.92
CA GLY A 316 16.48 5.42 -5.54
C GLY A 316 17.64 5.52 -6.56
N LYS A 317 17.41 6.17 -7.70
CA LYS A 317 18.43 6.30 -8.78
C LYS A 317 19.78 6.80 -8.25
N GLU A 318 19.74 7.80 -7.37
CA GLU A 318 20.94 8.39 -6.75
C GLU A 318 21.69 7.41 -5.85
N GLU A 319 20.96 6.59 -5.09
CA GLU A 319 21.53 5.57 -4.22
C GLU A 319 22.19 4.45 -5.04
N VAL A 320 21.57 4.05 -6.16
CA VAL A 320 22.19 3.12 -7.12
C VAL A 320 23.48 3.71 -7.67
N ILE A 321 23.45 4.96 -8.13
CA ILE A 321 24.65 5.64 -8.64
C ILE A 321 25.75 5.66 -7.59
N ARG A 322 25.43 6.04 -6.35
CA ARG A 322 26.39 6.06 -5.24
C ARG A 322 27.00 4.68 -4.98
N ARG A 323 26.19 3.63 -4.89
CA ARG A 323 26.66 2.25 -4.65
C ARG A 323 27.54 1.74 -5.78
N VAL A 324 27.18 2.01 -7.04
CA VAL A 324 27.95 1.61 -8.21
C VAL A 324 29.30 2.35 -8.26
N LEU A 325 29.30 3.66 -7.96
CA LEU A 325 30.55 4.43 -7.86
C LEU A 325 31.45 3.90 -6.73
N ALA A 326 30.88 3.59 -5.56
CA ALA A 326 31.63 3.00 -4.45
C ALA A 326 32.22 1.62 -4.81
N HIS A 327 31.46 0.79 -5.52
CA HIS A 327 31.92 -0.49 -6.05
C HIS A 327 33.09 -0.31 -7.05
N HIS A 328 33.00 0.64 -7.98
CA HIS A 328 34.10 0.93 -8.90
C HIS A 328 35.36 1.41 -8.17
N ALA A 329 35.21 2.30 -7.17
CA ALA A 329 36.33 2.76 -6.36
C ALA A 329 37.00 1.60 -5.61
N GLU A 330 36.21 0.67 -5.07
CA GLU A 330 36.71 -0.53 -4.40
C GLU A 330 37.44 -1.47 -5.36
N GLN A 331 36.91 -1.69 -6.57
CA GLN A 331 37.58 -2.50 -7.58
C GLN A 331 38.94 -1.90 -8.00
N VAL A 332 39.03 -0.57 -8.10
CA VAL A 332 40.31 0.11 -8.39
C VAL A 332 41.30 -0.07 -7.24
N ARG A 333 40.85 0.05 -5.98
CA ARG A 333 41.71 -0.24 -4.81
C ARG A 333 42.23 -1.67 -4.82
N GLN A 334 41.34 -2.64 -5.02
CA GLN A 334 41.71 -4.06 -5.09
C GLN A 334 42.65 -4.37 -6.26
N ALA A 335 42.48 -3.71 -7.41
CA ALA A 335 43.39 -3.84 -8.54
C ALA A 335 44.78 -3.25 -8.25
N ALA A 336 44.85 -2.14 -7.51
CA ALA A 336 46.12 -1.57 -7.06
C ALA A 336 46.81 -2.42 -5.97
N GLU A 337 46.04 -3.09 -5.11
CA GLU A 337 46.54 -3.95 -4.03
C GLU A 337 46.89 -5.38 -4.48
N ARG A 338 46.41 -5.82 -5.65
CA ARG A 338 46.83 -7.09 -6.26
C ARG A 338 48.33 -7.04 -6.53
N LYS A 339 49.12 -7.65 -5.63
CA LYS A 339 50.54 -7.91 -5.83
C LYS A 339 50.74 -8.61 -7.16
N ILE A 340 51.56 -8.01 -8.02
CA ILE A 340 52.02 -8.64 -9.26
C ILE A 340 52.69 -9.96 -8.86
N PRO A 341 52.28 -11.12 -9.41
CA PRO A 341 52.93 -12.38 -9.08
C PRO A 341 54.42 -12.28 -9.42
N PRO A 342 55.31 -12.83 -8.58
CA PRO A 342 56.74 -12.82 -8.89
C PRO A 342 56.96 -13.50 -10.24
N PRO A 343 57.89 -12.98 -11.06
CA PRO A 343 58.14 -13.55 -12.37
C PRO A 343 58.57 -15.01 -12.25
N ALA A 344 58.20 -15.82 -13.24
CA ALA A 344 58.52 -17.25 -13.25
C ALA A 344 60.06 -17.46 -13.16
N PRO A 345 60.54 -18.54 -12.51
CA PRO A 345 61.97 -18.80 -12.37
C PRO A 345 62.66 -18.81 -13.73
N GLY A 346 63.69 -17.98 -13.90
CA GLY A 346 64.42 -17.81 -15.16
C GLY A 346 64.21 -16.46 -15.84
N TYR A 347 63.20 -15.68 -15.45
CA TYR A 347 63.03 -14.30 -15.92
C TYR A 347 63.59 -13.29 -14.92
N ARG A 348 64.42 -12.37 -15.43
CA ARG A 348 64.94 -11.25 -14.65
C ARG A 348 63.87 -10.15 -14.50
N PRO A 349 63.56 -9.71 -13.26
CA PRO A 349 62.54 -8.69 -13.01
C PRO A 349 62.78 -7.41 -13.80
N GLU A 350 64.05 -7.01 -13.93
CA GLU A 350 64.47 -5.77 -14.59
C GLU A 350 64.15 -5.78 -16.08
N THR A 351 64.23 -6.96 -16.73
CA THR A 351 63.89 -7.11 -18.15
C THR A 351 62.39 -7.00 -18.37
N LEU A 352 61.58 -7.54 -17.46
CA LEU A 352 60.12 -7.49 -17.55
C LEU A 352 59.58 -6.08 -17.29
N ASP A 353 60.21 -5.32 -16.40
CA ASP A 353 59.80 -3.95 -16.12
C ASP A 353 60.05 -3.00 -17.31
N VAL A 354 61.11 -3.23 -18.08
CA VAL A 354 61.33 -2.53 -19.36
C VAL A 354 60.32 -2.97 -20.42
N LEU A 355 60.04 -4.27 -20.52
CA LEU A 355 59.18 -4.84 -21.57
C LEU A 355 57.69 -4.45 -21.38
N PHE A 356 57.25 -4.28 -20.13
CA PHE A 356 55.89 -3.85 -19.79
C PHE A 356 55.79 -2.35 -19.44
N GLY A 357 56.85 -1.56 -19.63
CA GLY A 357 56.83 -0.12 -19.41
C GLY A 357 56.52 0.29 -17.98
N ARG A 358 56.97 -0.49 -16.98
CA ARG A 358 56.71 -0.27 -15.55
C ARG A 358 57.71 0.67 -14.88
N GLN A 359 58.78 1.05 -15.58
CA GLN A 359 59.62 2.18 -15.19
C GLN A 359 58.97 3.47 -15.71
N ALA A 360 58.33 4.22 -14.81
CA ALA A 360 58.13 5.65 -15.04
C ALA A 360 59.51 6.36 -15.08
N PRO A 361 59.67 7.43 -15.87
CA PRO A 361 60.94 8.17 -15.98
C PRO A 361 61.42 8.75 -14.65
#